data_AF-A0A5C7C647-F1
#
_entry.id   AF-A0A5C7C647-F1
#
_cell.length_a   1.000
_cell.length_b   1.000
_cell.length_c   1.000
_cell.angle_alpha   90.00
_cell.angle_beta   90.00
_cell.angle_gamma   90.00
#
_symmetry.space_group_name_H-M   'P 1'
#
loop_
_entity.id
_entity.type
_entity.pdbx_description
1 polymer ?
#
loop_
_entity_poly.entity_id
_entity_poly.type
_entity_poly.pdbx_seq_one_letter_code
_entity_poly.pdbx_strand_id
1 'polypeptide(L)' 'MPPPTAPSVPYQANLLARCPETLPRLSGNTGEAFAAALEEYRKIYPPCAARHNQLAAEIEQREKGSPHER' A
#
# COMPACT_ATOMS: atom_id res chain seq x y z
N MET A 1 -27.72 12.44 -23.60
CA MET A 1 -26.49 12.73 -22.84
C MET A 1 -25.59 11.51 -22.94
N PRO A 2 -24.35 11.61 -23.43
CA PRO A 2 -23.40 10.53 -23.26
C PRO A 2 -23.09 10.38 -21.75
N PRO A 3 -22.79 9.17 -21.25
CA PRO A 3 -22.41 8.98 -19.86
C PRO A 3 -21.13 9.77 -19.56
N PRO A 4 -20.95 10.31 -18.34
CA PRO A 4 -19.71 10.96 -17.96
C PRO A 4 -18.57 9.96 -18.14
N THR A 5 -17.58 10.36 -18.94
CA THR A 5 -16.35 9.60 -19.16
C THR A 5 -15.72 9.36 -17.80
N ALA A 6 -15.67 8.09 -17.36
CA ALA A 6 -14.97 7.75 -16.13
C ALA A 6 -13.56 8.34 -16.20
N PRO A 7 -13.11 9.11 -15.20
CA PRO A 7 -11.79 9.70 -15.23
C PRO A 7 -10.78 8.58 -15.44
N SER A 8 -10.02 8.62 -16.53
CA SER A 8 -8.94 7.68 -16.79
C SER A 8 -7.91 7.89 -15.70
N VAL A 9 -7.94 7.05 -14.66
CA VAL A 9 -7.00 7.14 -13.55
C VAL A 9 -5.68 6.55 -14.04
N PRO A 10 -4.61 7.34 -14.25
CA PRO A 10 -3.32 6.77 -14.55
C PRO A 10 -2.81 6.13 -13.26
N TYR A 11 -3.07 4.83 -13.08
CA TYR A 11 -2.52 4.09 -11.95
C TYR A 11 -1.03 3.91 -12.15
N GLN A 12 -0.23 4.24 -11.13
CA GLN A 12 1.16 3.86 -11.14
C GLN A 12 1.27 2.33 -11.05
N ALA A 13 2.05 1.71 -11.94
CA ALA A 13 2.22 0.26 -11.98
C ALA A 13 2.66 -0.33 -10.62
N ASN A 14 3.38 0.45 -9.82
CA ASN A 14 3.77 0.08 -8.46
C ASN A 14 2.56 -0.19 -7.55
N LEU A 15 1.46 0.55 -7.68
CA LEU A 15 0.24 0.37 -6.86
C LEU A 15 -0.50 -0.94 -7.16
N LEU A 16 -0.27 -1.54 -8.34
CA LEU A 16 -0.84 -2.84 -8.71
C LEU A 16 -0.05 -4.03 -8.12
N ALA A 17 1.16 -3.78 -7.61
CA ALA A 17 1.97 -4.81 -6.98
C ALA A 17 1.39 -5.20 -5.63
N ARG A 18 0.94 -6.46 -5.52
CA ARG A 18 0.36 -7.00 -4.28
C ARG A 18 1.42 -7.16 -3.20
N CYS A 19 1.00 -6.93 -1.96
CA CYS A 19 1.78 -7.26 -0.78
C CYS A 19 1.72 -8.77 -0.48
N PRO A 20 2.80 -9.37 0.03
CA PRO A 20 2.73 -10.71 0.59
C PRO A 20 1.68 -10.78 1.70
N GLU A 21 0.75 -11.72 1.60
CA GLU A 21 -0.30 -11.96 2.60
C GLU A 21 0.16 -12.96 3.67
N THR A 22 1.18 -13.75 3.36
CA THR A 22 1.81 -14.65 4.32
C THR A 22 2.91 -13.93 5.07
N LEU A 23 2.75 -13.81 6.38
CA LEU A 23 3.73 -13.18 7.27
C LEU A 23 4.75 -14.22 7.79
N PRO A 24 5.99 -13.78 8.13
CA PRO A 24 6.97 -14.65 8.76
C PRO A 24 6.41 -15.26 10.05
N ARG A 25 6.52 -16.59 10.16
CA ARG A 25 6.08 -17.31 11.36
C ARG A 25 7.19 -17.30 12.40
N LEU A 26 6.79 -17.18 13.67
CA LEU A 26 7.69 -17.44 14.78
C LEU A 26 8.03 -18.95 14.80
N SER A 27 9.32 -19.25 14.84
CA SER A 27 9.85 -20.62 14.93
C SER A 27 9.90 -21.16 16.36
N GLY A 28 9.52 -20.35 17.35
CA GLY A 28 9.54 -20.71 18.77
C GLY A 28 9.18 -19.53 19.67
N ASN A 29 9.40 -19.69 20.98
CA ASN A 29 9.10 -18.70 22.02
C ASN A 29 10.36 -17.98 22.57
N THR A 30 11.49 -18.10 21.87
CA THR A 30 12.75 -17.44 22.26
C THR A 30 12.85 -16.05 21.65
N GLY A 31 13.66 -15.18 22.25
CA GLY A 31 13.97 -13.86 21.69
C GLY A 31 14.65 -13.95 20.32
N GLU A 32 15.48 -14.97 20.11
CA GLU A 32 16.13 -15.24 18.82
C GLU A 32 15.11 -15.56 17.71
N ALA A 33 14.13 -16.42 18.00
CA ALA A 33 13.05 -16.73 17.05
C ALA A 33 12.23 -15.49 16.67
N PHE A 34 12.01 -14.59 17.63
CA PHE A 34 11.35 -13.31 17.37
C PHE A 34 12.20 -12.38 16.50
N ALA A 35 13.48 -12.22 16.83
CA ALA A 35 14.40 -11.38 16.05
C ALA A 35 14.52 -11.85 14.59
N ALA A 36 14.61 -13.17 14.37
CA ALA A 36 14.65 -13.74 13.03
C ALA A 36 13.37 -13.46 12.22
N ALA A 37 12.19 -13.62 12.82
CA ALA A 37 10.93 -13.30 12.16
C ALA A 37 10.79 -11.80 11.86
N LEU A 38 11.30 -10.93 12.74
CA LEU A 38 11.27 -9.49 12.54
C LEU A 38 12.19 -9.04 11.38
N GLU A 39 13.37 -9.63 11.24
CA GLU A 39 14.26 -9.36 10.11
C GLU A 39 13.62 -9.76 8.78
N GLU A 40 12.91 -10.89 8.72
CA GLU A 40 12.14 -11.25 7.53
C GLU A 40 10.96 -10.29 7.29
N TYR A 41 10.26 -9.88 8.35
CA TYR A 41 9.15 -8.94 8.24
C TYR A 41 9.62 -7.57 7.72
N ARG A 42 10.79 -7.12 8.13
CA ARG A 42 11.43 -5.88 7.69
C ARG A 42 11.77 -5.88 6.20
N LYS A 43 11.91 -7.04 5.54
CA LYS A 43 12.10 -7.11 4.08
C LYS A 43 10.78 -6.92 3.33
N ILE A 44 9.65 -7.21 3.98
CA ILE A 44 8.31 -7.19 3.38
C ILE A 44 7.61 -5.85 3.63
N TYR A 45 7.66 -5.36 4.86
CA TYR A 45 6.83 -4.23 5.28
C TYR A 45 7.19 -2.89 4.60
N PRO A 46 8.44 -2.42 4.56
CA PRO A 46 8.79 -1.13 3.96
C PRO A 46 8.33 -0.94 2.50
N PRO A 47 8.54 -1.89 1.56
CA PRO A 47 8.06 -1.72 0.20
C PRO A 47 6.52 -1.70 0.13
N CYS A 48 5.85 -2.46 0.99
CA CYS A 48 4.40 -2.42 1.12
C CYS A 48 3.88 -1.08 1.63
N ALA A 49 4.48 -0.59 2.72
CA ALA A 49 4.13 0.69 3.33
C ALA A 49 4.33 1.86 2.35
N ALA A 50 5.41 1.85 1.56
CA ALA A 50 5.64 2.88 0.55
C ALA A 50 4.49 2.97 -0.48
N ARG A 51 4.02 1.83 -1.00
CA ARG A 51 2.88 1.77 -1.93
C ARG A 51 1.58 2.23 -1.28
N HIS A 52 1.32 1.77 -0.06
CA HIS A 52 0.11 2.16 0.67
C HIS A 52 0.07 3.66 0.98
N ASN A 53 1.19 4.21 1.41
CA ASN A 53 1.31 5.63 1.71
C ASN A 53 1.19 6.48 0.44
N GLN A 54 1.71 6.00 -0.68
CA GLN A 54 1.52 6.65 -1.97
C GLN A 54 0.03 6.69 -2.36
N LEU A 55 -0.68 5.56 -2.27
CA LEU A 55 -2.11 5.52 -2.55
C LEU A 55 -2.90 6.48 -1.64
N ALA A 56 -2.59 6.51 -0.35
CA ALA A 56 -3.22 7.43 0.59
C ALA A 56 -2.98 8.89 0.19
N ALA A 57 -1.76 9.25 -0.18
CA ALA A 57 -1.42 10.60 -0.65
C ALA A 57 -2.19 10.96 -1.94
N GLU A 58 -2.32 10.03 -2.89
CA GLU A 58 -3.09 10.26 -4.13
C GLU A 58 -4.59 10.47 -3.85
N ILE A 59 -5.17 9.72 -2.89
CA ILE A 59 -6.55 9.91 -2.46
C ILE A 59 -6.71 11.27 -1.79
N GLU A 60 -5.84 11.62 -0.84
CA GLU A 60 -5.89 12.92 -0.18
C GLU A 60 -5.77 14.10 -1.16
N GLN A 61 -4.93 13.98 -2.19
CA GLN A 61 -4.80 14.99 -3.23
C GLN A 61 -6.09 15.16 -4.04
N ARG A 62 -6.81 14.06 -4.34
CA ARG A 62 -8.11 14.12 -5.03
C ARG A 62 -9.18 14.80 -4.18
N GLU A 63 -9.25 14.45 -2.90
CA GLU A 63 -10.21 15.05 -1.97
C GLU A 63 -9.96 16.54 -1.77
N LYS A 64 -8.68 16.95 -1.64
CA LYS A 64 -8.29 18.37 -1.49
C LYS A 64 -8.39 19.15 -2.80
N GLY A 65 -8.12 18.49 -3.93
CA GLY A 65 -8.08 19.05 -5.27
C GLY A 65 -9.40 18.98 -6.04
N SER A 66 -10.54 18.75 -5.38
CA SER A 66 -11.88 18.85 -5.96
C SER A 66 -12.56 20.19 -5.62
N PRO A 67 -12.15 21.34 -6.21
CA PRO A 67 -12.88 22.60 -6.11
C PRO A 67 -13.97 22.75 -7.17
N HIS A 68 -14.40 21.68 -7.87
CA HIS A 68 -15.39 21.79 -8.95
C HIS A 68 -16.66 20.94 -8.73
N GLU A 69 -17.16 20.88 -7.50
CA GLU A 69 -18.56 20.48 -7.25
C GLU A 69 -19.13 21.19 -6.01
N ARG A 70 -19.10 22.53 -6.01
CA ARG A 70 -20.01 23.36 -5.22
C ARG A 70 -20.21 24.72 -5.88
#